data_AF-A0A3S1F0J6-F1
#
_entry.id   AF-A0A3S1F0J6-F1
#
_cell.length_a   1.000
_cell.length_b   1.000
_cell.length_c   1.000
_cell.angle_alpha   90.00
_cell.angle_beta   90.00
_cell.angle_gamma   90.00
#
_symmetry.space_group_name_H-M   'P 1'
#
loop_
_entity.id
_entity.type
_entity.pdbx_description
1 polymer ?
#
loop_
_entity_poly.entity_id
_entity_poly.type
_entity_poly.pdbx_seq_one_letter_code
_entity_poly.pdbx_strand_id
1 'polypeptide(L)'
;FYQDEFAGRIATKLMQTALAVRECVIKVIDVLNYVIVYFLGMLLIVGSADWRLAAPLGVWLVGYILLLRFFIPRLGKVGEEQANARSIMTGRVVDSYSNIQTVKLFSHARREASFAKDGMSGFLETVYRSMRLVTVLFGSLYILNALLLFSVTAMALWLWLGQAVTIGAVAVVIGLVLRMWGMSQWIMWEMSGLFENIGTVQD
;
A
#
# COMPACT_ATOMS: atom_id res chain seq x y z
N PHE A 1 -10.00 0.13 36.37
CA PHE A 1 -9.09 -0.36 35.30
C PHE A 1 -9.14 -1.88 35.16
N TYR A 2 -8.57 -2.68 36.08
CA TYR A 2 -8.67 -4.16 36.02
C TYR A 2 -10.06 -4.74 36.33
N GLN A 3 -11.04 -3.91 36.74
CA GLN A 3 -12.42 -4.33 37.02
C GLN A 3 -13.42 -3.95 35.91
N ASP A 4 -13.02 -3.13 34.92
CA ASP A 4 -13.92 -2.61 33.86
C ASP A 4 -13.74 -3.31 32.51
N GLU A 5 -12.63 -4.03 32.33
CA GLU A 5 -12.34 -4.80 31.12
C GLU A 5 -12.11 -6.26 31.49
N PHE A 6 -12.93 -7.16 30.95
CA PHE A 6 -12.75 -8.60 31.10
C PHE A 6 -11.31 -8.98 30.68
N ALA A 7 -10.58 -9.65 31.58
CA ALA A 7 -9.19 -10.03 31.36
C ALA A 7 -8.93 -10.75 30.02
N GLY A 8 -9.93 -11.49 29.53
CA GLY A 8 -9.91 -12.11 28.20
C GLY A 8 -9.83 -11.10 27.05
N ARG A 9 -10.58 -9.99 27.10
CA ARG A 9 -10.53 -8.94 26.07
C ARG A 9 -9.18 -8.23 26.04
N ILE A 10 -8.61 -7.93 27.21
CA ILE A 10 -7.26 -7.34 27.31
C ILE A 10 -6.22 -8.30 26.73
N ALA A 11 -6.27 -9.59 27.07
CA ALA A 11 -5.33 -10.58 26.57
C ALA A 11 -5.44 -10.79 25.04
N THR A 12 -6.65 -10.80 24.48
CA THR A 12 -6.86 -10.89 23.03
C THR A 12 -6.35 -9.63 22.33
N LYS A 13 -6.66 -8.44 22.86
CA LYS A 13 -6.19 -7.17 22.27
C LYS A 13 -4.66 -7.09 22.30
N LEU A 14 -4.04 -7.45 23.43
CA LEU A 14 -2.58 -7.50 23.58
C LEU A 14 -1.93 -8.48 22.59
N MET A 15 -2.51 -9.67 22.40
CA MET A 15 -2.00 -10.67 21.46
C MET A 15 -2.12 -10.20 20.01
N GLN A 16 -3.26 -9.62 19.63
CA GLN A 16 -3.49 -9.08 18.29
C GLN A 16 -2.51 -7.93 17.98
N THR A 17 -2.34 -7.00 18.91
CA THR A 17 -1.37 -5.91 18.76
C THR A 17 0.06 -6.44 18.66
N ALA A 18 0.47 -7.40 19.50
CA ALA A 18 1.82 -7.96 19.45
C ALA A 18 2.13 -8.68 18.13
N LEU A 19 1.18 -9.46 17.61
CA LEU A 19 1.33 -10.15 16.33
C LEU A 19 1.38 -9.15 15.17
N ALA A 20 0.50 -8.15 15.15
CA ALA A 20 0.48 -7.15 14.09
C ALA A 20 1.72 -6.25 14.12
N VAL A 21 2.25 -5.90 15.31
CA VAL A 21 3.53 -5.19 15.43
C VAL A 21 4.68 -6.03 14.89
N ARG A 22 4.74 -7.32 15.24
CA ARG A 22 5.77 -8.23 14.71
C ARG A 22 5.70 -8.32 13.19
N GLU A 23 4.52 -8.52 12.62
CA GLU A 23 4.32 -8.54 11.16
C GLU A 23 4.76 -7.23 10.53
N CYS A 24 4.40 -6.09 11.13
CA CYS A 24 4.80 -4.78 10.64
C CYS A 24 6.33 -4.62 10.61
N VAL A 25 7.01 -5.03 11.68
CA VAL A 25 8.48 -4.94 11.77
C VAL A 25 9.15 -5.85 10.76
N ILE A 26 8.72 -7.12 10.65
CA ILE A 26 9.30 -8.07 9.70
C ILE A 26 9.10 -7.56 8.27
N LYS A 27 7.89 -7.13 7.92
CA LYS A 27 7.59 -6.61 6.57
C LYS A 27 8.41 -5.37 6.23
N VAL A 28 8.53 -4.41 7.15
CA VAL A 28 9.34 -3.20 6.92
C VAL A 28 10.81 -3.57 6.72
N ILE A 29 11.37 -4.44 7.56
CA ILE A 29 12.78 -4.85 7.45
C ILE A 29 13.01 -5.62 6.14
N ASP A 30 12.17 -6.60 5.81
CA ASP A 30 12.33 -7.44 4.62
C ASP A 30 12.21 -6.61 3.34
N VAL A 31 11.17 -5.78 3.22
CA VAL A 31 10.98 -4.90 2.05
C VAL A 31 12.13 -3.93 1.92
N LEU A 32 12.54 -3.28 3.00
CA LEU A 32 13.58 -2.25 2.97
C LEU A 32 14.96 -2.86 2.68
N ASN A 33 15.28 -4.02 3.29
CA ASN A 33 16.50 -4.76 2.99
C ASN A 33 16.54 -5.19 1.51
N TYR A 34 15.46 -5.80 1.03
CA TYR A 34 15.37 -6.27 -0.35
C TYR A 34 15.51 -5.13 -1.36
N VAL A 35 14.81 -4.01 -1.14
CA VAL A 35 14.91 -2.82 -1.99
C VAL A 35 16.32 -2.26 -2.01
N ILE A 36 16.97 -2.12 -0.84
CA ILE A 36 18.33 -1.58 -0.74
C ILE A 36 19.33 -2.48 -1.46
N VAL A 37 19.33 -3.78 -1.16
CA VAL A 37 20.29 -4.73 -1.76
C VAL A 37 20.08 -4.83 -3.26
N TYR A 38 18.83 -4.92 -3.72
CA TYR A 38 18.53 -5.03 -5.15
C TYR A 38 18.87 -3.74 -5.90
N PHE A 39 18.51 -2.59 -5.35
CA PHE A 39 18.79 -1.29 -5.97
C PHE A 39 20.30 -1.01 -6.00
N LEU A 40 21.03 -1.25 -4.91
CA LEU A 40 22.49 -1.13 -4.89
C LEU A 40 23.15 -2.09 -5.87
N GLY A 41 22.71 -3.36 -5.90
CA GLY A 41 23.22 -4.35 -6.85
C GLY A 41 23.00 -3.92 -8.31
N MET A 42 21.81 -3.42 -8.62
CA MET A 42 21.51 -2.88 -9.94
C MET A 42 22.39 -1.67 -10.26
N LEU A 43 22.54 -0.72 -9.33
CA LEU A 43 23.31 0.49 -9.54
C LEU A 43 24.81 0.18 -9.74
N LEU A 44 25.34 -0.82 -9.02
CA LEU A 44 26.70 -1.32 -9.22
C LEU A 44 26.88 -1.99 -10.58
N ILE A 45 25.97 -2.88 -10.99
CA ILE A 45 26.04 -3.56 -12.29
C ILE A 45 25.92 -2.55 -13.43
N VAL A 46 24.91 -1.68 -13.38
CA VAL A 46 24.66 -0.66 -14.41
C VAL A 46 25.77 0.40 -14.41
N GLY A 47 26.23 0.84 -13.25
CA GLY A 47 27.31 1.80 -13.10
C GLY A 47 28.67 1.25 -13.56
N SER A 48 28.89 -0.06 -13.46
CA SER A 48 30.09 -0.71 -14.03
C SER A 48 30.07 -0.77 -15.57
N ALA A 49 28.88 -0.76 -16.18
CA ALA A 49 28.73 -0.68 -17.63
C ALA A 49 28.92 0.77 -18.11
N ASP A 50 28.16 1.72 -17.56
CA ASP A 50 28.33 3.15 -17.80
C ASP A 50 27.62 3.98 -16.73
N TRP A 51 28.30 4.97 -16.15
CA TRP A 51 27.73 5.91 -15.18
C TRP A 51 26.47 6.61 -15.73
N ARG A 52 26.42 6.86 -17.04
CA ARG A 52 25.30 7.57 -17.67
C ARG A 52 24.00 6.78 -17.54
N LEU A 53 24.05 5.44 -17.57
CA LEU A 53 22.87 4.59 -17.39
C LEU A 53 22.35 4.56 -15.94
N ALA A 54 23.17 4.98 -14.97
CA ALA A 54 22.75 5.09 -13.58
C ALA A 54 21.91 6.37 -13.31
N ALA A 55 22.01 7.41 -14.15
CA ALA A 55 21.28 8.65 -13.94
C ALA A 55 19.75 8.50 -14.03
N PRO A 56 19.17 7.82 -15.05
CA PRO A 56 17.73 7.54 -15.07
C PRO A 56 17.23 6.74 -13.87
N LEU A 57 18.03 5.80 -13.36
CA LEU A 57 17.69 5.02 -12.16
C LEU A 57 17.62 5.90 -10.91
N GLY A 58 18.55 6.85 -10.76
CA GLY A 58 18.52 7.83 -9.67
C GLY A 58 17.29 8.74 -9.73
N VAL A 59 16.95 9.25 -10.93
CA VAL A 59 15.75 10.08 -11.13
C VAL A 59 14.47 9.29 -10.79
N TRP A 60 14.41 8.03 -11.22
CA TRP A 60 13.29 7.14 -10.88
C TRP A 60 13.19 6.89 -9.39
N LEU A 61 14.30 6.65 -8.69
CA LEU A 61 14.30 6.45 -7.24
C LEU A 61 13.73 7.69 -6.52
N VAL A 62 14.18 8.89 -6.90
CA VAL A 62 13.67 10.13 -6.32
C VAL A 62 12.18 10.29 -6.60
N GLY A 63 11.74 10.02 -7.84
CA GLY A 63 10.32 10.04 -8.21
C GLY A 63 9.48 9.04 -7.41
N TYR A 64 10.01 7.83 -7.19
CA TYR A 64 9.36 6.78 -6.43
C TYR A 64 9.24 7.17 -4.94
N ILE A 65 10.30 7.69 -4.33
CA ILE A 65 10.30 8.17 -2.95
C ILE A 65 9.32 9.34 -2.77
N LEU A 66 9.26 10.28 -3.72
CA LEU A 66 8.32 11.40 -3.68
C LEU A 66 6.86 10.94 -3.77
N LEU A 67 6.57 9.98 -4.68
CA LEU A 67 5.25 9.36 -4.76
C LEU A 67 4.88 8.68 -3.44
N LEU A 68 5.77 7.87 -2.89
CA LEU A 68 5.54 7.22 -1.59
C LEU A 68 5.28 8.26 -0.50
N ARG A 69 6.15 9.27 -0.35
CA ARG A 69 5.98 10.31 0.68
C ARG A 69 4.68 11.10 0.54
N PHE A 70 4.17 11.26 -0.68
CA PHE A 70 2.93 11.99 -0.93
C PHE A 70 1.67 11.13 -0.72
N PHE A 71 1.69 9.88 -1.21
CA PHE A 71 0.52 8.99 -1.16
C PHE A 71 0.40 8.23 0.16
N ILE A 72 1.51 7.82 0.79
CA ILE A 72 1.51 7.14 2.09
C ILE A 72 0.69 7.88 3.16
N PRO A 73 0.95 9.17 3.48
CA PRO A 73 0.20 9.85 4.54
C PRO A 73 -1.27 10.06 4.17
N ARG A 74 -1.60 10.14 2.87
CA ARG A 74 -2.98 10.28 2.41
C ARG A 74 -3.75 8.98 2.53
N LEU A 75 -3.12 7.85 2.19
CA LEU A 75 -3.69 6.52 2.37
C LEU A 75 -3.92 6.23 3.85
N GLY A 76 -2.98 6.60 4.72
CA GLY A 76 -3.15 6.46 6.17
C GLY A 76 -4.38 7.21 6.71
N LYS A 77 -4.55 8.49 6.34
CA LYS A 77 -5.72 9.29 6.75
C LYS A 77 -7.06 8.70 6.26
N VAL A 78 -7.12 8.25 5.01
CA VAL A 78 -8.34 7.65 4.47
C VAL A 78 -8.61 6.27 5.07
N GLY A 79 -7.56 5.52 5.42
CA GLY A 79 -7.70 4.26 6.16
C GLY A 79 -8.31 4.47 7.56
N GLU A 80 -7.89 5.53 8.26
CA GLU A 80 -8.47 5.91 9.56
C GLU A 80 -9.96 6.31 9.42
N GLU A 81 -10.30 7.14 8.42
CA GLU A 81 -11.69 7.49 8.10
C GLU A 81 -12.53 6.23 7.80
N GLN A 82 -11.97 5.28 7.05
CA GLN A 82 -12.64 4.03 6.68
C GLN A 82 -12.84 3.11 7.90
N ALA A 83 -11.87 3.02 8.81
CA ALA A 83 -11.97 2.24 10.04
C ALA A 83 -13.07 2.80 10.96
N ASN A 84 -13.10 4.12 11.15
CA ASN A 84 -14.15 4.78 11.93
C ASN A 84 -15.54 4.57 11.32
N ALA A 85 -15.69 4.73 10.00
CA ALA A 85 -16.95 4.49 9.30
C ALA A 85 -17.40 3.02 9.39
N ARG A 86 -16.46 2.07 9.35
CA ARG A 86 -16.73 0.64 9.54
C ARG A 86 -17.26 0.36 10.95
N SER A 87 -16.61 0.90 11.99
CA SER A 87 -17.04 0.75 13.37
C SER A 87 -18.47 1.26 13.59
N ILE A 88 -18.81 2.43 13.03
CA ILE A 88 -20.17 2.98 13.06
C ILE A 88 -21.17 2.04 12.36
N MET A 89 -20.84 1.55 11.16
CA MET A 89 -21.72 0.66 10.41
C MET A 89 -21.97 -0.65 11.17
N THR A 90 -20.90 -1.28 11.67
CA THR A 90 -21.01 -2.52 12.47
C THR A 90 -21.79 -2.28 13.76
N GLY A 91 -21.56 -1.16 14.45
CA GLY A 91 -22.31 -0.79 15.66
C GLY A 91 -23.82 -0.65 15.40
N ARG A 92 -24.21 0.04 14.32
CA ARG A 92 -25.63 0.18 13.93
C ARG A 92 -26.29 -1.15 13.58
N VAL A 93 -25.57 -2.05 12.92
CA VAL A 93 -26.07 -3.40 12.60
C VAL A 93 -26.24 -4.22 13.88
N VAL A 94 -25.23 -4.24 14.75
CA VAL A 94 -25.28 -4.98 16.02
C VAL A 94 -26.42 -4.49 16.91
N ASP A 95 -26.60 -3.17 17.07
CA ASP A 95 -27.70 -2.60 17.86
C ASP A 95 -29.09 -3.02 17.33
N SER A 96 -29.27 -2.96 16.00
CA SER A 96 -30.52 -3.41 15.35
C SER A 96 -30.83 -4.89 15.62
N TYR A 97 -29.80 -5.74 15.65
CA TYR A 97 -29.95 -7.16 15.95
C TYR A 97 -30.17 -7.43 17.45
N SER A 98 -29.45 -6.73 18.33
CA SER A 98 -29.59 -6.85 19.78
C SER A 98 -30.97 -6.42 20.27
N ASN A 99 -31.56 -5.39 19.66
CA ASN A 99 -32.88 -4.85 20.02
C ASN A 99 -34.01 -5.30 19.08
N ILE A 100 -33.84 -6.42 18.36
CA ILE A 100 -34.76 -6.87 17.31
C ILE A 100 -36.21 -7.09 17.81
N GLN A 101 -36.39 -7.47 19.07
CA GLN A 101 -37.73 -7.65 19.67
C GLN A 101 -38.46 -6.31 19.78
N THR A 102 -37.79 -5.27 20.29
CA THR A 102 -38.33 -3.91 20.40
C THR A 102 -38.60 -3.31 19.03
N VAL A 103 -37.69 -3.51 18.07
CA VAL A 103 -37.83 -3.06 16.67
C VAL A 103 -39.08 -3.66 16.02
N LYS A 104 -39.37 -4.94 16.25
CA LYS A 104 -40.57 -5.62 15.74
C LYS A 104 -41.87 -5.19 16.43
N LEU A 105 -41.81 -4.82 17.71
CA LEU A 105 -42.98 -4.43 18.51
C LEU A 105 -43.37 -2.96 18.33
N PHE A 106 -42.41 -2.06 18.10
CA PHE A 106 -42.64 -0.61 18.17
C PHE A 106 -42.06 0.22 17.02
N SER A 107 -41.16 -0.33 16.19
CA SER A 107 -40.56 0.44 15.08
C SER A 107 -41.23 0.13 13.75
N HIS A 108 -41.33 1.15 12.89
CA HIS A 108 -41.58 0.90 11.48
C HIS A 108 -40.31 0.30 10.86
N ALA A 109 -40.34 -0.97 10.46
CA ALA A 109 -39.23 -1.70 9.82
C ALA A 109 -38.53 -0.92 8.69
N ARG A 110 -39.24 0.03 8.05
CA ARG A 110 -38.73 0.90 7.00
C ARG A 110 -37.73 1.96 7.50
N ARG A 111 -37.88 2.45 8.74
CA ARG A 111 -36.98 3.44 9.37
C ARG A 111 -35.69 2.80 9.85
N GLU A 112 -35.76 1.58 10.37
CA GLU A 112 -34.57 0.84 10.78
C GLU A 112 -33.74 0.41 9.56
N ALA A 113 -34.42 -0.01 8.48
CA ALA A 113 -33.78 -0.28 7.21
C ALA A 113 -33.08 0.97 6.61
N SER A 114 -33.69 2.16 6.70
CA SER A 114 -33.03 3.39 6.26
C SER A 114 -31.84 3.77 7.14
N PHE A 115 -31.95 3.60 8.46
CA PHE A 115 -30.86 3.87 9.41
C PHE A 115 -29.63 2.98 9.19
N ALA A 116 -29.85 1.69 8.94
CA ALA A 116 -28.79 0.76 8.56
C ALA A 116 -28.20 1.10 7.18
N LYS A 117 -29.06 1.46 6.21
CA LYS A 117 -28.64 1.86 4.85
C LYS A 117 -27.77 3.12 4.87
N ASP A 118 -28.11 4.11 5.69
CA ASP A 118 -27.31 5.33 5.85
C ASP A 118 -25.94 5.06 6.48
N GLY A 119 -25.84 4.05 7.36
CA GLY A 119 -24.55 3.58 7.88
C GLY A 119 -23.68 2.94 6.78
N MET A 120 -24.30 2.12 5.91
CA MET A 120 -23.62 1.52 4.77
C MET A 120 -23.19 2.53 3.71
N SER A 121 -24.02 3.53 3.39
CA SER A 121 -23.68 4.55 2.40
C SER A 121 -22.48 5.39 2.84
N GLY A 122 -22.43 5.78 4.12
CA GLY A 122 -21.27 6.48 4.70
C GLY A 122 -19.98 5.65 4.63
N PHE A 123 -20.05 4.35 4.91
CA PHE A 123 -18.91 3.45 4.73
C PHE A 123 -18.48 3.34 3.26
N LEU A 124 -19.42 3.17 2.32
CA LEU A 124 -19.11 3.05 0.89
C LEU A 124 -18.42 4.29 0.32
N GLU A 125 -18.78 5.50 0.78
CA GLU A 125 -18.11 6.73 0.34
C GLU A 125 -16.62 6.74 0.71
N THR A 126 -16.28 6.28 1.93
CA THR A 126 -14.87 6.15 2.35
C THR A 126 -14.12 5.10 1.53
N VAL A 127 -14.78 3.97 1.20
CA VAL A 127 -14.22 2.92 0.33
C VAL A 127 -13.92 3.47 -1.06
N TYR A 128 -14.84 4.21 -1.68
CA TYR A 128 -14.61 4.80 -3.00
C TYR A 128 -13.47 5.81 -3.01
N ARG A 129 -13.35 6.63 -1.94
CA ARG A 129 -12.22 7.56 -1.77
C ARG A 129 -10.89 6.80 -1.68
N SER A 130 -10.84 5.72 -0.91
CA SER A 130 -9.66 4.86 -0.76
C SER A 130 -9.26 4.20 -2.08
N MET A 131 -10.21 3.52 -2.74
CA MET A 131 -9.98 2.87 -4.03
C MET A 131 -9.49 3.85 -5.09
N ARG A 132 -10.06 5.07 -5.17
CA ARG A 132 -9.60 6.10 -6.11
C ARG A 132 -8.15 6.51 -5.85
N LEU A 133 -7.76 6.69 -4.60
CA LEU A 133 -6.37 7.00 -4.22
C LEU A 133 -5.41 5.87 -4.62
N VAL A 134 -5.80 4.62 -4.38
CA VAL A 134 -5.03 3.44 -4.79
C VAL A 134 -4.90 3.39 -6.31
N THR A 135 -5.98 3.56 -7.07
CA THR A 135 -5.93 3.56 -8.54
C THR A 135 -5.01 4.65 -9.09
N VAL A 136 -5.07 5.87 -8.54
CA VAL A 136 -4.19 6.98 -8.97
C VAL A 136 -2.74 6.70 -8.63
N LEU A 137 -2.45 6.12 -7.46
CA LEU A 137 -1.10 5.72 -7.07
C LEU A 137 -0.54 4.65 -8.00
N PHE A 138 -1.32 3.58 -8.26
CA PHE A 138 -0.93 2.52 -9.19
C PHE A 138 -0.70 3.08 -10.59
N GLY A 139 -1.61 3.91 -11.11
CA GLY A 139 -1.46 4.54 -12.41
C GLY A 139 -0.19 5.40 -12.51
N SER A 140 0.10 6.19 -11.47
CA SER A 140 1.31 7.01 -11.40
C SER A 140 2.58 6.15 -11.36
N LEU A 141 2.58 5.06 -10.60
CA LEU A 141 3.68 4.10 -10.54
C LEU A 141 3.89 3.38 -11.88
N TYR A 142 2.81 3.00 -12.57
CA TYR A 142 2.92 2.41 -13.91
C TYR A 142 3.55 3.37 -14.91
N ILE A 143 3.11 4.64 -14.91
CA ILE A 143 3.69 5.68 -15.78
C ILE A 143 5.17 5.88 -15.44
N LEU A 144 5.53 5.95 -14.16
CA LEU A 144 6.91 6.12 -13.72
C LEU A 144 7.81 4.95 -14.14
N ASN A 145 7.34 3.71 -13.96
CA ASN A 145 8.05 2.50 -14.39
C ASN A 145 8.17 2.42 -15.92
N ALA A 146 7.12 2.75 -16.66
CA ALA A 146 7.14 2.78 -18.12
C ALA A 146 8.13 3.84 -18.64
N LEU A 147 8.14 5.04 -18.04
CA LEU A 147 9.10 6.10 -18.35
C LEU A 147 10.54 5.67 -18.08
N LEU A 148 10.79 4.97 -16.98
CA LEU A 148 12.11 4.42 -16.70
C LEU A 148 12.51 3.39 -17.74
N LEU A 149 11.65 2.41 -18.04
CA LEU A 149 11.92 1.38 -19.04
C LEU A 149 12.25 2.02 -20.40
N PHE A 150 11.45 3.00 -20.81
CA PHE A 150 11.67 3.74 -22.06
C PHE A 150 13.01 4.50 -22.03
N SER A 151 13.28 5.26 -20.96
CA SER A 151 14.49 6.07 -20.83
C SER A 151 15.75 5.22 -20.80
N VAL A 152 15.76 4.14 -20.02
CA VAL A 152 16.90 3.23 -19.92
C VAL A 152 17.11 2.47 -21.23
N THR A 153 16.05 1.98 -21.86
CA THR A 153 16.15 1.26 -23.14
C THR A 153 16.67 2.18 -24.25
N ALA A 154 16.12 3.39 -24.38
CA ALA A 154 16.57 4.37 -25.37
C ALA A 154 18.05 4.73 -25.17
N MET A 155 18.46 4.94 -23.91
CA MET A 155 19.83 5.28 -23.56
C MET A 155 20.80 4.12 -23.76
N ALA A 156 20.40 2.90 -23.45
CA ALA A 156 21.18 1.70 -23.68
C ALA A 156 21.39 1.44 -25.19
N LEU A 157 20.36 1.64 -26.01
CA LEU A 157 20.47 1.57 -27.47
C LEU A 157 21.40 2.66 -28.03
N TRP A 158 21.32 3.88 -27.50
CA TRP A 158 22.19 4.97 -27.94
C TRP A 158 23.67 4.73 -27.58
N LEU A 159 23.95 4.24 -26.38
CA LEU A 159 25.31 3.87 -25.95
C LEU A 159 25.89 2.70 -26.74
N TRP A 160 25.04 1.75 -27.12
CA TRP A 160 25.42 0.64 -27.99
C TRP A 160 25.80 1.11 -29.40
N LEU A 161 25.01 2.03 -29.98
CA LEU A 161 25.34 2.65 -31.27
C LEU A 161 26.69 3.39 -31.22
N GLY A 162 27.04 3.98 -30.06
CA GLY A 162 28.32 4.61 -29.82
C GLY A 162 29.49 3.65 -29.53
N GLN A 163 29.30 2.32 -29.63
CA GLN A 163 30.29 1.28 -29.26
C GLN A 163 30.81 1.38 -27.81
N ALA A 164 30.14 2.14 -26.94
CA ALA A 164 30.55 2.32 -25.55
C ALA A 164 30.17 1.12 -24.67
N VAL A 165 29.12 0.39 -25.05
CA VAL A 165 28.54 -0.71 -24.26
C VAL A 165 28.29 -1.93 -25.13
N THR A 166 28.54 -3.13 -24.61
CA THR A 166 28.29 -4.39 -25.34
C THR A 166 26.81 -4.74 -25.38
N ILE A 167 26.39 -5.50 -26.40
CA ILE A 167 24.99 -5.94 -26.53
C ILE A 167 24.53 -6.79 -25.34
N GLY A 168 25.46 -7.52 -24.70
CA GLY A 168 25.21 -8.29 -23.48
C GLY A 168 24.87 -7.39 -22.29
N ALA A 169 25.61 -6.29 -22.11
CA ALA A 169 25.32 -5.33 -21.06
C ALA A 169 23.95 -4.65 -21.27
N VAL A 170 23.57 -4.32 -22.51
CA VAL A 170 22.22 -3.81 -22.83
C VAL A 170 21.14 -4.81 -22.42
N ALA A 171 21.29 -6.09 -22.76
CA ALA A 171 20.34 -7.13 -22.39
C ALA A 171 20.19 -7.28 -20.86
N VAL A 172 21.31 -7.22 -20.12
CA VAL A 172 21.31 -7.27 -18.65
C VAL A 172 20.59 -6.06 -18.07
N VAL A 173 20.88 -4.85 -18.55
CA VAL A 173 20.26 -3.61 -18.07
C VAL A 173 18.75 -3.64 -18.29
N ILE A 174 18.29 -3.98 -19.49
CA ILE A 174 16.85 -4.06 -19.81
C ILE A 174 16.17 -5.14 -18.96
N GLY A 175 16.81 -6.30 -18.81
CA GLY A 175 16.29 -7.39 -17.97
C GLY A 175 16.16 -7.01 -16.49
N LEU A 176 17.13 -6.26 -15.96
CA LEU A 176 17.09 -5.73 -14.60
C LEU A 176 15.95 -4.72 -14.42
N VAL A 177 15.74 -3.81 -15.39
CA VAL A 177 14.64 -2.84 -15.32
C VAL A 177 13.27 -3.52 -15.39
N LEU A 178 13.09 -4.51 -16.27
CA LEU A 178 11.86 -5.29 -16.34
C LEU A 178 11.59 -6.03 -15.03
N ARG A 179 12.63 -6.58 -14.40
CA ARG A 179 12.50 -7.22 -13.09
C ARG A 179 12.14 -6.21 -12.00
N MET A 180 12.68 -4.98 -12.06
CA MET A 180 12.31 -3.90 -11.15
C MET A 180 10.84 -3.52 -11.24
N TRP A 181 10.25 -3.56 -12.44
CA TRP A 181 8.82 -3.31 -12.61
C TRP A 181 7.98 -4.32 -11.82
N GLY A 182 8.31 -5.61 -11.92
CA GLY A 182 7.66 -6.65 -11.11
C GLY A 182 7.84 -6.45 -9.61
N MET A 183 9.04 -6.07 -9.17
CA MET A 183 9.31 -5.78 -7.77
C MET A 183 8.57 -4.54 -7.27
N SER A 184 8.45 -3.48 -8.07
CA SER A 184 7.70 -2.28 -7.71
C SER A 184 6.23 -2.59 -7.44
N GLN A 185 5.64 -3.53 -8.18
CA GLN A 185 4.28 -4.01 -7.93
C GLN A 185 4.21 -4.81 -6.63
N TRP A 186 5.18 -5.71 -6.40
CA TRP A 186 5.26 -6.48 -5.15
C TRP A 186 5.40 -5.58 -3.91
N ILE A 187 6.29 -4.58 -3.94
CA ILE A 187 6.46 -3.61 -2.85
C ILE A 187 5.15 -2.88 -2.57
N MET A 188 4.39 -2.53 -3.61
CA MET A 188 3.12 -1.84 -3.47
C MET A 188 2.07 -2.72 -2.77
N TRP A 189 2.01 -4.01 -3.13
CA TRP A 189 1.13 -4.98 -2.47
C TRP A 189 1.53 -5.16 -0.99
N GLU A 190 2.84 -5.26 -0.73
CA GLU A 190 3.37 -5.43 0.61
C GLU A 190 3.09 -4.22 1.51
N MET A 191 3.31 -3.01 0.98
CA MET A 191 2.97 -1.76 1.66
C MET A 191 1.47 -1.63 1.90
N SER A 192 0.62 -2.03 0.95
CA SER A 192 -0.84 -1.99 1.14
C SER A 192 -1.27 -2.92 2.29
N GLY A 193 -0.72 -4.12 2.36
CA GLY A 193 -0.96 -5.04 3.47
C GLY A 193 -0.39 -4.54 4.80
N LEU A 194 0.74 -3.84 4.79
CA LEU A 194 1.30 -3.19 5.97
C LEU A 194 0.34 -2.12 6.53
N PHE A 195 -0.27 -1.30 5.67
CA PHE A 195 -1.21 -0.27 6.10
C PHE A 195 -2.52 -0.85 6.64
N GLU A 196 -3.02 -1.95 6.07
CA GLU A 196 -4.18 -2.66 6.60
C GLU A 196 -3.90 -3.22 8.01
N ASN A 197 -2.69 -3.75 8.23
CA ASN A 197 -2.25 -4.22 9.54
C ASN A 197 -2.04 -3.07 10.54
N ILE A 198 -1.46 -1.93 10.14
CA ILE A 198 -1.30 -0.75 11.01
C ILE A 198 -2.66 -0.17 11.40
N GLY A 199 -3.62 -0.11 10.47
CA GLY A 199 -4.98 0.33 10.77
C GLY A 199 -5.69 -0.56 11.79
N THR A 200 -5.34 -1.86 11.84
CA THR A 200 -5.83 -2.80 12.85
C THR A 200 -5.12 -2.63 14.21
N VAL A 201 -3.88 -2.13 14.24
CA VAL A 201 -3.12 -1.88 15.48
C VAL A 201 -3.58 -0.61 16.21
N GLN A 202 -4.09 0.37 15.47
CA GLN A 202 -4.59 1.63 16.03
C GLN A 202 -6.00 1.53 16.64
N ASP A 203 -6.74 0.44 16.37
CA ASP A 203 -8.10 0.16 16.89
C ASP A 203 -8.05 -0.68 18.20
#